data_AF-A0A1H0AIP9-F1
#
_entry.id   AF-A0A1H0AIP9-F1
#
_cell.length_a   1.000
_cell.length_b   1.000
_cell.length_c   1.000
_cell.angle_alpha   90.00
_cell.angle_beta   90.00
_cell.angle_gamma   90.00
#
_symmetry.space_group_name_H-M   'P 1'
#
loop_
_entity.id
_entity.type
_entity.pdbx_description
1 polymer ?
#
loop_
_entity_poly.entity_id
_entity_poly.type
_entity_poly.pdbx_seq_one_letter_code
_entity_poly.pdbx_strand_id
1 'polypeptide(L)'
;MSSKTNRTNDRRARIEELRRAEKARERRNRIITISLSGVLVAGLVGFGAYVLNKESEKKEQAEAAAKAPIKDEKSWDAKKLGRNHVTAAVKYPMKPPVGGDHHQAWMNCDRNVYDKPIPEVNAVHSLEHGAVWVTYSDKAPAADVQKLKDKVGKTSYSMMSPVKDQAGAIMLSAWGKQVTVDSADDPRVDQFFTKYVQGPQTPEPGAACTGGLSA
;
A
#
# COMPACT_ATOMS: atom_id res chain seq x y z
N MET A 1 31.65 -71.96 -47.22
CA MET A 1 30.87 -71.52 -46.03
C MET A 1 31.44 -70.30 -45.29
N SER A 2 32.69 -69.87 -45.52
CA SER A 2 33.37 -68.81 -44.75
C SER A 2 32.87 -67.36 -44.99
N SER A 3 32.47 -66.98 -46.21
CA SER A 3 32.11 -65.56 -46.50
C SER A 3 30.74 -65.11 -45.98
N LYS A 4 29.80 -66.05 -45.77
CA LYS A 4 28.48 -65.75 -45.18
C LYS A 4 28.60 -65.37 -43.70
N THR A 5 29.47 -66.05 -42.95
CA THR A 5 29.71 -65.85 -41.52
C THR A 5 30.38 -64.49 -41.22
N ASN A 6 31.33 -64.08 -42.07
CA ASN A 6 31.96 -62.75 -41.97
C ASN A 6 30.95 -61.61 -42.21
N ARG A 7 30.04 -61.73 -43.20
CA ARG A 7 28.98 -60.73 -43.44
C ARG A 7 27.96 -60.61 -42.30
N THR A 8 27.68 -61.69 -41.58
CA THR A 8 26.77 -61.67 -40.42
C THR A 8 27.41 -61.06 -39.17
N ASN A 9 28.70 -61.29 -38.96
CA ASN A 9 29.44 -60.68 -37.84
C ASN A 9 29.62 -59.18 -38.03
N ASP A 10 29.90 -58.73 -39.26
CA ASP A 10 30.05 -57.32 -39.61
C ASP A 10 28.72 -56.54 -39.47
N ARG A 11 27.59 -57.17 -39.82
CA ARG A 11 26.24 -56.63 -39.56
C ARG A 11 25.93 -56.52 -38.06
N ARG A 12 26.30 -57.51 -37.25
CA ARG A 12 26.10 -57.46 -35.79
C ARG A 12 26.95 -56.37 -35.14
N ALA A 13 28.22 -56.23 -35.55
CA ALA A 13 29.11 -55.17 -35.08
C ALA A 13 28.56 -53.77 -35.37
N ARG A 14 28.07 -53.52 -36.60
CA ARG A 14 27.39 -52.26 -36.96
C ARG A 14 26.13 -52.00 -36.15
N ILE A 15 25.30 -53.02 -35.91
CA ILE A 15 24.08 -52.88 -35.09
C ILE A 15 24.45 -52.56 -33.63
N GLU A 16 25.50 -53.16 -33.08
CA GLU A 16 25.98 -52.84 -31.74
C GLU A 16 26.58 -51.44 -31.64
N GLU A 17 27.33 -51.00 -32.66
CA GLU A 17 27.88 -49.65 -32.76
C GLU A 17 26.75 -48.60 -32.80
N LEU A 18 25.73 -48.82 -33.64
CA LEU A 18 24.54 -47.96 -33.71
C LEU A 18 23.79 -47.93 -32.37
N ARG A 19 23.59 -49.08 -31.73
CA ARG A 19 22.96 -49.15 -30.38
C ARG A 19 23.79 -48.44 -29.31
N ARG A 20 25.12 -48.51 -29.37
CA ARG A 20 26.02 -47.78 -28.44
C ARG A 20 25.95 -46.28 -28.69
N ALA A 21 25.92 -45.85 -29.95
CA ALA A 21 25.77 -44.45 -30.33
C ALA A 21 24.41 -43.87 -29.91
N GLU A 22 23.33 -44.63 -30.08
CA GLU A 22 21.99 -44.25 -29.61
C GLU A 22 21.94 -44.15 -28.07
N LYS A 23 22.44 -45.17 -27.34
CA LYS A 23 22.52 -45.12 -25.88
C LYS A 23 23.36 -43.95 -25.37
N ALA A 24 24.46 -43.63 -26.05
CA ALA A 24 25.29 -42.48 -25.71
C ALA A 24 24.55 -41.15 -25.95
N ARG A 25 23.80 -41.04 -27.05
CA ARG A 25 22.97 -39.87 -27.37
C ARG A 25 21.81 -39.72 -26.38
N GLU A 26 21.14 -40.81 -26.03
CA GLU A 26 20.05 -40.84 -25.06
C GLU A 26 20.54 -40.44 -23.67
N ARG A 27 21.68 -40.99 -23.21
CA ARG A 27 22.30 -40.60 -21.94
C ARG A 27 22.70 -39.12 -21.93
N ARG A 28 23.26 -38.62 -23.03
CA ARG A 28 23.61 -37.20 -23.18
C ARG A 28 22.37 -36.30 -23.14
N ASN A 29 21.34 -36.65 -23.90
CA ASN A 29 20.09 -35.88 -23.93
C ASN A 29 19.40 -35.90 -22.55
N ARG A 30 19.38 -37.05 -21.86
CA ARG A 30 18.83 -37.15 -20.50
C ARG A 30 19.60 -36.27 -19.51
N ILE A 31 20.93 -36.25 -19.58
CA ILE A 31 21.75 -35.36 -18.74
C ILE A 31 21.43 -33.90 -19.05
N ILE A 32 21.41 -33.51 -20.33
CA ILE A 32 21.07 -32.14 -20.74
C ILE A 32 19.69 -31.73 -20.22
N THR A 33 18.67 -32.57 -20.41
CA THR A 33 17.31 -32.28 -19.94
C THR A 33 17.27 -32.12 -18.42
N ILE A 34 17.89 -33.04 -17.66
CA ILE A 34 17.91 -32.95 -16.19
C ILE A 34 18.65 -31.69 -15.73
N SER A 35 19.80 -31.37 -16.34
CA SER A 35 20.56 -30.17 -16.00
C SER A 35 19.78 -28.89 -16.30
N LEU A 36 19.16 -28.80 -17.49
CA LEU A 36 18.35 -27.63 -17.86
C LEU A 36 17.13 -27.47 -16.94
N SER A 37 16.42 -28.56 -16.65
CA SER A 37 15.31 -28.55 -15.70
C SER A 37 15.76 -28.16 -14.29
N GLY A 38 16.91 -28.65 -13.84
CA GLY A 38 17.49 -28.30 -12.55
C GLY A 38 17.83 -26.82 -12.44
N VAL A 39 18.45 -26.25 -13.48
CA VAL A 39 18.76 -24.81 -13.53
C VAL A 39 17.47 -23.96 -13.55
N LEU A 40 16.45 -24.37 -14.31
CA LEU A 40 15.16 -23.69 -14.32
C LEU A 40 14.50 -23.68 -12.95
N VAL A 41 14.43 -24.83 -12.28
CA VAL A 41 13.85 -24.94 -10.94
C VAL A 41 14.65 -24.13 -9.92
N ALA A 42 15.97 -24.22 -9.94
CA ALA A 42 16.83 -23.42 -9.05
C ALA A 42 16.65 -21.90 -9.29
N GLY A 43 16.52 -21.48 -10.55
CA GLY A 43 16.24 -20.11 -10.93
C GLY A 43 14.90 -19.61 -10.41
N LEU A 44 13.83 -20.40 -10.56
CA LEU A 44 12.50 -20.05 -10.05
C LEU A 44 12.46 -19.98 -8.52
N VAL A 45 13.08 -20.93 -7.84
CA VAL A 45 13.16 -20.94 -6.36
C VAL A 45 13.98 -19.74 -5.86
N GLY A 46 15.15 -19.49 -6.47
CA GLY A 46 16.00 -18.35 -6.11
C GLY A 46 15.30 -17.01 -6.35
N PHE A 47 14.63 -16.85 -7.49
CA PHE A 47 13.85 -15.65 -7.78
C PHE A 47 12.66 -15.48 -6.83
N GLY A 48 11.91 -16.55 -6.56
CA GLY A 48 10.81 -16.54 -5.60
C GLY A 48 11.27 -16.13 -4.20
N ALA A 49 12.38 -16.70 -3.72
CA ALA A 49 12.98 -16.34 -2.44
C ALA A 49 13.44 -14.87 -2.40
N TYR A 50 14.07 -14.38 -3.47
CA TYR A 50 14.48 -12.98 -3.58
C TYR A 50 13.29 -12.01 -3.51
N VAL A 51 12.20 -12.30 -4.24
CA VAL A 51 10.98 -11.48 -4.22
C VAL A 51 10.34 -11.50 -2.83
N LEU A 52 10.21 -12.67 -2.21
CA LEU A 52 9.64 -12.80 -0.87
C LEU A 52 10.46 -12.04 0.19
N ASN A 53 11.79 -12.13 0.13
CA ASN A 53 12.65 -11.41 1.06
C ASN A 53 12.51 -9.89 0.90
N LYS A 54 12.48 -9.39 -0.35
CA LYS A 54 12.30 -7.97 -0.65
C LYS A 54 10.94 -7.43 -0.18
N GLU A 55 9.87 -8.21 -0.32
CA GLU A 55 8.55 -7.85 0.20
C GLU A 55 8.51 -7.89 1.74
N SER A 56 9.19 -8.86 2.37
CA SER A 56 9.34 -8.91 3.82
C SER A 56 10.05 -7.68 4.37
N GLU A 57 11.20 -7.30 3.80
CA GLU A 57 11.95 -6.11 4.21
C GLU A 57 11.13 -4.82 4.07
N LYS A 58 10.41 -4.65 2.97
CA LYS A 58 9.50 -3.49 2.79
C LYS A 58 8.41 -3.46 3.85
N LYS A 59 7.81 -4.61 4.14
CA LYS A 59 6.75 -4.73 5.15
C LYS A 59 7.28 -4.39 6.53
N GLU A 60 8.45 -4.90 6.90
CA GLU A 60 9.12 -4.56 8.16
C GLU A 60 9.42 -3.07 8.27
N GLN A 61 9.93 -2.44 7.20
CA GLN A 61 10.18 -1.00 7.17
C GLN A 61 8.89 -0.18 7.29
N ALA A 62 7.81 -0.57 6.59
CA ALA A 62 6.52 0.09 6.70
C ALA A 62 5.92 -0.06 8.10
N GLU A 63 6.01 -1.26 8.70
CA GLU A 63 5.58 -1.49 10.08
C GLU A 63 6.41 -0.70 11.09
N ALA A 64 7.73 -0.59 10.88
CA ALA A 64 8.60 0.22 11.73
C ALA A 64 8.25 1.72 11.61
N ALA A 65 8.02 2.21 10.40
CA ALA A 65 7.58 3.58 10.15
C ALA A 65 6.20 3.86 10.78
N ALA A 66 5.26 2.92 10.70
CA ALA A 66 3.96 3.03 11.35
C ALA A 66 4.06 3.02 12.89
N LYS A 67 5.07 2.37 13.48
CA LYS A 67 5.31 2.37 14.93
C LYS A 67 6.05 3.62 15.41
N ALA A 68 6.86 4.24 14.56
CA ALA A 68 7.64 5.41 14.91
C ALA A 68 6.74 6.58 15.38
N PRO A 69 7.07 7.26 16.49
CA PRO A 69 6.31 8.41 16.95
C PRO A 69 6.46 9.58 15.96
N ILE A 70 5.37 10.30 15.70
CA ILE A 70 5.38 11.53 14.91
C ILE A 70 5.57 12.69 15.89
N LYS A 71 6.56 13.55 15.63
CA LYS A 71 6.88 14.69 16.49
C LYS A 71 5.71 15.68 16.52
N ASP A 72 5.36 16.14 17.73
CA ASP A 72 4.27 17.08 18.02
C ASP A 72 2.86 16.59 17.60
N GLU A 73 2.71 15.28 17.39
CA GLU A 73 1.39 14.66 17.21
C GLU A 73 0.55 14.78 18.47
N LYS A 74 -0.70 15.21 18.30
CA LYS A 74 -1.73 15.16 19.32
C LYS A 74 -2.55 13.90 19.17
N SER A 75 -2.88 13.29 20.30
CA SER A 75 -3.70 12.09 20.38
C SER A 75 -4.88 12.32 21.31
N TRP A 76 -6.04 11.82 20.91
CA TRP A 76 -7.24 11.78 21.73
C TRP A 76 -7.63 10.33 22.01
N ASP A 77 -8.23 10.09 23.18
CA ASP A 77 -8.71 8.78 23.56
C ASP A 77 -9.94 8.42 22.72
N ALA A 78 -9.80 7.40 21.87
CA ALA A 78 -10.86 6.93 20.98
C ALA A 78 -12.15 6.55 21.73
N LYS A 79 -12.04 6.12 23.00
CA LYS A 79 -13.21 5.78 23.84
C LYS A 79 -13.99 7.02 24.28
N LYS A 80 -13.35 8.19 24.31
CA LYS A 80 -13.94 9.47 24.74
C LYS A 80 -14.44 10.33 23.59
N LEU A 81 -14.04 10.03 22.36
CA LEU A 81 -14.48 10.79 21.19
C LEU A 81 -15.98 10.58 20.92
N GLY A 82 -16.50 9.37 21.16
CA GLY A 82 -17.80 8.96 20.60
C GLY A 82 -17.64 8.41 19.18
N ARG A 83 -18.70 7.78 18.66
CA ARG A 83 -18.74 7.19 17.31
C ARG A 83 -20.18 6.91 16.84
N ASN A 84 -21.16 7.59 17.42
CA ASN A 84 -22.54 7.36 17.06
C ASN A 84 -22.85 8.10 15.77
N HIS A 85 -23.63 7.45 14.90
CA HIS A 85 -24.25 8.13 13.78
C HIS A 85 -25.39 9.02 14.25
N VAL A 86 -25.32 10.31 13.92
CA VAL A 86 -26.31 11.32 14.30
C VAL A 86 -26.73 12.17 13.11
N THR A 87 -27.93 12.72 13.14
CA THR A 87 -28.43 13.66 12.13
C THR A 87 -28.31 15.13 12.57
N ALA A 88 -28.06 15.35 13.86
CA ALA A 88 -27.91 16.68 14.44
C ALA A 88 -26.48 17.22 14.26
N ALA A 89 -26.33 18.54 14.41
CA ALA A 89 -25.02 19.18 14.46
C ALA A 89 -24.23 18.70 15.70
N VAL A 90 -22.93 18.48 15.52
CA VAL A 90 -22.03 18.03 16.59
C VAL A 90 -21.03 19.13 16.90
N LYS A 91 -20.80 19.38 18.20
CA LYS A 91 -19.77 20.29 18.66
C LYS A 91 -18.52 19.50 19.04
N TYR A 92 -17.45 19.68 18.28
CA TYR A 92 -16.17 19.03 18.55
C TYR A 92 -15.27 19.88 19.46
N PRO A 93 -14.44 19.26 20.32
CA PRO A 93 -13.54 19.99 21.21
C PRO A 93 -12.23 20.44 20.54
N MET A 94 -12.02 20.08 19.28
CA MET A 94 -10.85 20.45 18.47
C MET A 94 -11.27 20.80 17.05
N LYS A 95 -10.41 21.54 16.35
CA LYS A 95 -10.63 21.95 14.96
C LYS A 95 -9.34 21.83 14.15
N PRO A 96 -9.32 21.08 13.03
CA PRO A 96 -10.40 20.20 12.54
C PRO A 96 -10.71 19.06 13.51
N PRO A 97 -11.94 18.52 13.51
CA PRO A 97 -12.27 17.36 14.32
C PRO A 97 -11.53 16.11 13.85
N VAL A 98 -11.18 15.26 14.83
CA VAL A 98 -10.43 14.02 14.60
C VAL A 98 -11.27 12.78 14.88
N GLY A 99 -12.57 12.91 15.13
CA GLY A 99 -13.40 11.82 15.59
C GLY A 99 -14.55 12.31 16.44
N GLY A 100 -15.46 11.38 16.72
CA GLY A 100 -16.64 11.61 17.56
C GLY A 100 -17.93 11.27 16.85
N ASP A 101 -19.05 11.61 17.46
CA ASP A 101 -20.37 11.43 16.84
C ASP A 101 -20.42 12.23 15.53
N HIS A 102 -21.01 11.65 14.49
CA HIS A 102 -20.88 12.16 13.13
C HIS A 102 -22.04 11.69 12.24
N HIS A 103 -22.15 12.22 11.02
CA HIS A 103 -23.30 11.92 10.15
C HIS A 103 -23.17 10.55 9.50
N GLN A 104 -24.27 9.82 9.28
CA GLN A 104 -24.26 8.49 8.61
C GLN A 104 -23.70 8.47 7.18
N ALA A 105 -23.52 9.63 6.56
CA ALA A 105 -23.00 9.78 5.20
C ALA A 105 -21.59 10.33 5.29
N TRP A 106 -20.64 9.69 4.62
CA TRP A 106 -19.26 10.17 4.53
C TRP A 106 -19.06 11.16 3.39
N MET A 107 -17.99 11.94 3.45
CA MET A 107 -17.44 12.62 2.26
C MET A 107 -16.61 11.62 1.47
N ASN A 108 -16.63 11.71 0.13
CA ASN A 108 -15.69 10.94 -0.68
C ASN A 108 -14.24 11.24 -0.23
N CYS A 109 -13.47 10.19 0.01
CA CYS A 109 -12.15 10.26 0.63
C CYS A 109 -11.12 9.37 -0.06
N ASP A 110 -11.37 8.96 -1.30
CA ASP A 110 -10.38 8.29 -2.12
C ASP A 110 -9.80 9.27 -3.13
N ARG A 111 -8.69 9.92 -2.72
CA ARG A 111 -7.93 10.87 -3.54
C ARG A 111 -8.72 12.14 -3.87
N ASN A 112 -9.58 12.58 -2.94
CA ASN A 112 -10.48 13.71 -3.18
C ASN A 112 -9.87 15.03 -2.72
N VAL A 113 -9.86 16.02 -3.61
CA VAL A 113 -9.50 17.40 -3.29
C VAL A 113 -10.74 18.29 -3.44
N TYR A 114 -11.09 18.99 -2.37
CA TYR A 114 -12.20 19.92 -2.31
C TYR A 114 -11.70 21.36 -2.28
N ASP A 115 -12.18 22.19 -3.20
CA ASP A 115 -11.83 23.62 -3.26
C ASP A 115 -12.63 24.48 -2.27
N LYS A 116 -13.66 23.90 -1.64
CA LYS A 116 -14.50 24.55 -0.62
C LYS A 116 -14.47 23.77 0.69
N PRO A 117 -14.76 24.43 1.83
CA PRO A 117 -14.95 23.72 3.09
C PRO A 117 -16.05 22.66 2.96
N ILE A 118 -15.81 21.49 3.55
CA ILE A 118 -16.76 20.38 3.60
C ILE A 118 -17.40 20.30 4.99
N PRO A 119 -18.60 19.70 5.12
CA PRO A 119 -19.21 19.52 6.43
C PRO A 119 -18.36 18.64 7.35
N GLU A 120 -18.03 19.17 8.53
CA GLU A 120 -17.18 18.49 9.53
C GLU A 120 -17.74 17.13 9.95
N VAL A 121 -19.06 17.03 10.17
CA VAL A 121 -19.72 15.77 10.55
C VAL A 121 -19.65 14.69 9.48
N ASN A 122 -19.48 15.04 8.21
CA ASN A 122 -19.31 14.07 7.12
C ASN A 122 -17.83 13.74 6.92
N ALA A 123 -16.94 14.71 7.13
CA ALA A 123 -15.50 14.49 7.11
C ALA A 123 -15.04 13.56 8.24
N VAL A 124 -15.63 13.65 9.43
CA VAL A 124 -15.35 12.75 10.55
C VAL A 124 -15.70 11.29 10.23
N HIS A 125 -16.81 11.05 9.52
CA HIS A 125 -17.15 9.69 9.05
C HIS A 125 -16.06 9.16 8.12
N SER A 126 -15.55 9.98 7.19
CA SER A 126 -14.42 9.59 6.33
C SER A 126 -13.17 9.22 7.14
N LEU A 127 -12.92 9.87 8.29
CA LEU A 127 -11.84 9.47 9.20
C LEU A 127 -12.13 8.13 9.88
N GLU A 128 -13.40 7.81 10.17
CA GLU A 128 -13.81 6.51 10.71
C GLU A 128 -13.48 5.37 9.73
N HIS A 129 -13.65 5.63 8.43
CA HIS A 129 -13.26 4.73 7.35
C HIS A 129 -11.74 4.64 7.13
N GLY A 130 -10.95 5.41 7.87
CA GLY A 130 -9.49 5.38 7.85
C GLY A 130 -8.84 6.30 6.82
N ALA A 131 -9.54 7.37 6.47
CA ALA A 131 -8.94 8.43 5.67
C ALA A 131 -8.00 9.32 6.48
N VAL A 132 -7.01 9.89 5.80
CA VAL A 132 -6.29 11.09 6.26
C VAL A 132 -6.94 12.32 5.64
N TRP A 133 -7.31 13.29 6.48
CA TRP A 133 -7.82 14.59 6.05
C TRP A 133 -6.74 15.66 6.18
N VAL A 134 -6.30 16.18 5.04
CA VAL A 134 -5.39 17.32 4.95
C VAL A 134 -6.21 18.60 4.90
N THR A 135 -5.89 19.54 5.77
CA THR A 135 -6.62 20.81 5.90
C THR A 135 -5.66 21.98 5.92
N TYR A 136 -6.09 23.11 5.35
CA TYR A 136 -5.27 24.31 5.24
C TYR A 136 -6.08 25.57 5.54
N SER A 137 -5.43 26.55 6.15
CA SER A 137 -5.97 27.90 6.33
C SER A 137 -5.42 28.86 5.27
N ASP A 138 -5.90 30.11 5.29
CA ASP A 138 -5.42 31.19 4.42
C ASP A 138 -3.93 31.56 4.69
N LYS A 139 -3.33 30.99 5.76
CA LYS A 139 -1.91 31.15 6.09
C LYS A 139 -1.00 30.19 5.30
N ALA A 140 -1.56 29.14 4.68
CA ALA A 140 -0.76 28.15 3.96
C ALA A 140 -0.24 28.72 2.62
N PRO A 141 1.06 28.57 2.31
CA PRO A 141 1.59 28.96 1.01
C PRO A 141 0.90 28.20 -0.12
N ALA A 142 0.54 28.88 -1.21
CA ALA A 142 -0.15 28.26 -2.34
C ALA A 142 0.64 27.09 -2.97
N ALA A 143 1.98 27.17 -2.95
CA ALA A 143 2.85 26.09 -3.41
C ALA A 143 2.72 24.82 -2.55
N ASP A 144 2.61 24.96 -1.22
CA ASP A 144 2.40 23.83 -0.31
C ASP A 144 1.01 23.23 -0.50
N VAL A 145 -0.01 24.08 -0.66
CA VAL A 145 -1.37 23.63 -0.97
C VAL A 145 -1.35 22.77 -2.24
N GLN A 146 -0.69 23.22 -3.31
CA GLN A 146 -0.61 22.46 -4.56
C GLN A 146 0.12 21.12 -4.39
N LYS A 147 1.25 21.10 -3.68
CA LYS A 147 1.97 19.84 -3.39
C LYS A 147 1.11 18.84 -2.63
N LEU A 148 0.34 19.30 -1.65
CA LEU A 148 -0.57 18.46 -0.87
C LEU A 148 -1.76 17.98 -1.71
N LYS A 149 -2.29 18.80 -2.62
CA LYS A 149 -3.29 18.37 -3.60
C LYS A 149 -2.76 17.21 -4.44
N ASP A 150 -1.53 17.32 -4.96
CA ASP A 150 -0.90 16.26 -5.75
C ASP A 150 -0.67 14.98 -4.93
N LYS A 151 -0.27 15.11 -3.67
CA LYS A 151 -0.08 13.97 -2.75
C LYS A 151 -1.38 13.24 -2.49
N VAL A 152 -2.44 13.98 -2.17
CA VAL A 152 -3.78 13.45 -1.92
C VAL A 152 -4.33 12.78 -3.18
N GLY A 153 -4.19 13.43 -4.35
CA GLY A 153 -4.61 12.87 -5.64
C GLY A 153 -3.94 11.55 -6.02
N LYS A 154 -2.80 11.21 -5.40
CA LYS A 154 -2.06 9.96 -5.63
C LYS A 154 -2.23 8.93 -4.51
N THR A 155 -2.87 9.30 -3.41
CA THR A 155 -2.94 8.46 -2.21
C THR A 155 -4.38 8.09 -1.89
N SER A 156 -4.70 6.81 -1.98
CA SER A 156 -6.02 6.30 -1.57
C SER A 156 -6.30 6.56 -0.10
N TYR A 157 -7.58 6.61 0.27
CA TYR A 157 -8.01 6.95 1.64
C TYR A 157 -7.39 8.26 2.13
N SER A 158 -7.43 9.28 1.29
CA SER A 158 -7.06 10.64 1.67
C SER A 158 -7.97 11.67 1.01
N MET A 159 -8.18 12.77 1.73
CA MET A 159 -8.91 13.91 1.23
C MET A 159 -8.30 15.23 1.68
N MET A 160 -8.62 16.31 0.96
CA MET A 160 -8.16 17.64 1.26
C MET A 160 -9.28 18.69 1.17
N SER A 161 -9.35 19.62 2.12
CA SER A 161 -10.25 20.78 2.01
C SER A 161 -9.74 21.98 2.83
N PRO A 162 -10.14 23.22 2.50
CA PRO A 162 -9.83 24.37 3.35
C PRO A 162 -10.61 24.36 4.67
N VAL A 163 -9.95 24.77 5.75
CA VAL A 163 -10.54 25.08 7.07
C VAL A 163 -9.89 26.37 7.57
N LYS A 164 -10.53 27.51 7.30
CA LYS A 164 -9.91 28.84 7.42
C LYS A 164 -9.49 29.21 8.85
N ASP A 165 -10.27 28.80 9.83
CA ASP A 165 -10.11 29.12 11.25
C ASP A 165 -9.42 28.01 12.06
N GLN A 166 -8.77 27.05 11.39
CA GLN A 166 -7.91 26.08 12.07
C GLN A 166 -6.67 26.75 12.68
N ALA A 167 -6.09 26.13 13.71
CA ALA A 167 -4.95 26.71 14.44
C ALA A 167 -3.69 26.87 13.56
N GLY A 168 -3.38 25.87 12.74
CA GLY A 168 -2.18 25.80 11.91
C GLY A 168 -2.35 26.28 10.46
N ALA A 169 -1.23 26.53 9.78
CA ALA A 169 -1.25 26.74 8.34
C ALA A 169 -1.74 25.47 7.63
N ILE A 170 -1.15 24.32 7.98
CA ILE A 170 -1.49 22.99 7.45
C ILE A 170 -1.67 22.02 8.62
N MET A 171 -2.75 21.25 8.60
CA MET A 171 -3.05 20.25 9.62
C MET A 171 -3.47 18.94 8.96
N LEU A 172 -2.96 17.82 9.46
CA LEU A 172 -3.32 16.48 9.02
C LEU A 172 -4.06 15.78 10.15
N SER A 173 -5.23 15.23 9.84
CA SER A 173 -6.10 14.56 10.81
C SER A 173 -6.41 13.14 10.37
N ALA A 174 -6.43 12.22 11.33
CA ALA A 174 -6.94 10.86 11.22
C ALA A 174 -7.72 10.54 12.50
N TRP A 175 -8.40 9.39 12.58
CA TRP A 175 -9.19 9.08 13.77
C TRP A 175 -8.39 9.15 15.07
N GLY A 176 -8.74 10.09 15.94
CA GLY A 176 -8.10 10.40 17.21
C GLY A 176 -6.67 10.97 17.12
N LYS A 177 -6.22 11.39 15.94
CA LYS A 177 -4.83 11.76 15.66
C LYS A 177 -4.74 13.03 14.85
N GLN A 178 -3.81 13.92 15.21
CA GLN A 178 -3.60 15.16 14.47
C GLN A 178 -2.17 15.65 14.60
N VAL A 179 -1.63 16.21 13.51
CA VAL A 179 -0.37 16.93 13.53
C VAL A 179 -0.54 18.25 12.78
N THR A 180 0.12 19.29 13.28
CA THR A 180 0.27 20.58 12.57
C THR A 180 1.66 20.64 11.97
N VAL A 181 1.75 21.03 10.70
CA VAL A 181 3.00 21.15 9.96
C VAL A 181 3.10 22.53 9.32
N ASP A 182 4.33 22.98 9.10
CA ASP A 182 4.60 24.33 8.60
C ASP A 182 4.68 24.40 7.07
N SER A 183 4.92 23.26 6.40
CA SER A 183 5.02 23.16 4.94
C SER A 183 4.63 21.77 4.43
N ALA A 184 4.44 21.63 3.12
CA ALA A 184 4.15 20.33 2.49
C ALA A 184 5.37 19.39 2.46
N ASP A 185 6.59 19.94 2.58
CA ASP A 185 7.84 19.17 2.58
C ASP A 185 8.25 18.70 4.00
N ASP A 186 7.44 19.02 5.03
CA ASP A 186 7.69 18.54 6.37
C ASP A 186 7.66 17.00 6.39
N PRO A 187 8.72 16.31 6.88
CA PRO A 187 8.78 14.84 6.89
C PRO A 187 7.59 14.18 7.61
N ARG A 188 6.95 14.90 8.54
CA ARG A 188 5.77 14.42 9.25
C ARG A 188 4.58 14.21 8.34
N VAL A 189 4.50 14.89 7.20
CA VAL A 189 3.45 14.66 6.19
C VAL A 189 3.51 13.22 5.70
N ASP A 190 4.68 12.75 5.25
CA ASP A 190 4.84 11.38 4.77
C ASP A 190 4.70 10.34 5.89
N GLN A 191 5.22 10.65 7.07
CA GLN A 191 5.06 9.78 8.25
C GLN A 191 3.58 9.61 8.62
N PHE A 192 2.80 10.71 8.61
CA PHE A 192 1.38 10.68 8.97
C PHE A 192 0.55 9.88 7.97
N PHE A 193 0.78 10.09 6.66
CA PHE A 193 0.12 9.29 5.63
C PHE A 193 0.47 7.80 5.75
N THR A 194 1.75 7.48 5.88
CA THR A 194 2.23 6.09 6.02
C THR A 194 1.62 5.40 7.23
N LYS A 195 1.50 6.13 8.35
CA LYS A 195 1.04 5.58 9.62
C LYS A 195 -0.49 5.47 9.70
N TYR A 196 -1.22 6.42 9.13
CA TYR A 196 -2.63 6.61 9.43
C TYR A 196 -3.60 6.38 8.30
N VAL A 197 -3.16 6.38 7.04
CA VAL A 197 -3.98 5.85 5.96
C VAL A 197 -4.26 4.37 6.24
N GLN A 198 -5.52 4.01 6.49
CA GLN A 198 -5.92 2.65 6.86
C GLN A 198 -5.14 2.08 8.07
N GLY A 199 -4.67 2.99 8.94
CA GLY A 199 -3.86 2.61 10.09
C GLY A 199 -4.66 1.91 11.20
N PRO A 200 -3.98 1.31 12.20
CA PRO A 200 -4.61 0.52 13.27
C PRO A 200 -5.53 1.29 14.22
N GLN A 201 -5.48 2.63 14.21
CA GLN A 201 -6.38 3.51 14.94
C GLN A 201 -7.78 3.63 14.31
N THR A 202 -7.90 3.21 13.05
CA THR A 202 -9.13 3.33 12.26
C THR A 202 -10.22 2.44 12.87
N PRO A 203 -11.40 2.99 13.19
CA PRO A 203 -12.50 2.18 13.69
C PRO A 203 -13.06 1.19 12.66
N GLU A 204 -13.18 1.60 11.39
CA GLU A 204 -13.73 0.78 10.30
C GLU A 204 -12.74 0.68 9.12
N PRO A 205 -11.60 -0.02 9.30
CA PRO A 205 -10.59 -0.14 8.25
C PRO A 205 -11.18 -0.91 7.05
N GLY A 206 -10.96 -0.37 5.85
CA GLY A 206 -11.42 -0.93 4.59
C GLY A 206 -12.84 -0.51 4.19
N ALA A 207 -13.55 0.26 5.01
CA ALA A 207 -14.85 0.81 4.64
C ALA A 207 -14.75 1.71 3.40
N ALA A 208 -15.88 1.93 2.73
CA ALA A 208 -15.89 2.60 1.42
C ALA A 208 -15.48 4.08 1.56
N CYS A 209 -14.43 4.49 0.85
CA CYS A 209 -14.08 5.91 0.70
C CYS A 209 -14.64 6.56 -0.57
N THR A 210 -15.54 5.88 -1.28
CA THR A 210 -16.23 6.36 -2.49
C THR A 210 -17.72 6.10 -2.39
N GLY A 211 -18.55 6.78 -3.20
CA GLY A 211 -20.02 6.65 -3.15
C GLY A 211 -20.69 7.47 -2.05
N GLY A 212 -19.93 8.30 -1.35
CA GLY A 212 -20.43 9.28 -0.37
C GLY A 212 -20.74 10.63 -1.01
N LEU A 213 -20.81 11.66 -0.17
CA LEU A 213 -21.06 13.03 -0.59
C LEU A 213 -19.87 13.62 -1.35
N SER A 214 -20.18 14.56 -2.24
CA SER A 214 -19.21 15.43 -2.94
C SER A 214 -19.56 16.89 -2.65
N ALA A 215 -18.61 17.80 -2.87
CA ALA A 215 -18.80 19.25 -2.65
C ALA A 215 -19.45 19.97 -3.83
#